data_AF-A0A656G6N6-F1
#
_entry.id   AF-A0A656G6N6-F1
#
_cell.length_a   1.000
_cell.length_b   1.000
_cell.length_c   1.000
_cell.angle_alpha   90.00
_cell.angle_beta   90.00
_cell.angle_gamma   90.00
#
_symmetry.space_group_name_H-M   'P 1'
#
loop_
_entity.id
_entity.type
_entity.pdbx_description
1 polymer ?
#
loop_
_entity_poly.entity_id
_entity_poly.type
_entity_poly.pdbx_seq_one_letter_code
_entity_poly.pdbx_strand_id
1 'polypeptide(L)'
;MKNTFTPNDTAFAGQIPDRDIMTRSLHLMRNSLVTADLLFAKTHYLPNLYEKLTRLNILAVTEQQYLGEQTERLIIDIESKTALLRQYVQPSATPIDAEELEDIDVQCQRLVNNATAVAQQLASALSGMTQGIDRQQTAEFGQSLQGDMANAGTRLDVLHTTLAKLNEERQVLSTAIDALESKGATSIAKDTLITADKVLSLGMQPPELAVIMLALEQMKATLEKGEAGINLIAMIKRRDGFRERINALSQQLAGMDKEKIALAQRIELIECFNDFDQQRAAYVEQYQKIKNTLDSFLVVNTTSASDGKQRSMRLINSGQQLIGYLNRIR
;
A
#
# COMPACT_ATOMS: atom_id res chain seq x y z
N MET A 1 3.90 37.93 10.26
CA MET A 1 2.89 38.98 10.50
C MET A 1 1.52 38.32 10.58
N LYS A 2 0.84 38.44 11.73
CA LYS A 2 -0.50 37.91 11.95
C LYS A 2 -1.50 38.86 11.27
N ASN A 3 -2.10 38.43 10.15
CA ASN A 3 -3.23 39.15 9.55
C ASN A 3 -4.52 38.71 10.25
N THR A 4 -4.81 39.34 11.38
CA THR A 4 -6.15 39.33 11.97
C THR A 4 -7.04 40.26 11.17
N PHE A 5 -7.97 39.69 10.40
CA PHE A 5 -9.13 40.41 9.89
C PHE A 5 -10.00 40.84 11.07
N THR A 6 -10.29 42.14 11.18
CA THR A 6 -11.28 42.66 12.12
C THR A 6 -12.70 42.20 11.72
N PRO A 7 -13.53 41.74 12.67
CA PRO A 7 -14.85 41.21 12.38
C PRO A 7 -15.85 42.36 12.16
N ASN A 8 -16.30 42.53 10.92
CA ASN A 8 -17.65 43.03 10.68
C ASN A 8 -18.60 41.85 10.94
N ASP A 9 -19.76 42.07 11.55
CA ASP A 9 -20.82 41.07 11.88
C ASP A 9 -21.42 40.32 10.65
N THR A 10 -20.76 40.40 9.50
CA THR A 10 -21.11 39.78 8.22
C THR A 10 -19.98 38.90 7.64
N ALA A 11 -18.83 38.80 8.31
CA ALA A 11 -17.72 37.96 7.88
C ALA A 11 -17.93 36.50 8.32
N PHE A 12 -18.02 35.57 7.37
CA PHE A 12 -18.03 34.15 7.70
C PHE A 12 -16.62 33.62 7.92
N ALA A 13 -16.44 32.73 8.90
CA ALA A 13 -15.14 32.25 9.36
C ALA A 13 -14.61 31.15 8.42
N GLY A 14 -13.96 31.55 7.32
CA GLY A 14 -13.37 30.63 6.35
C GLY A 14 -11.91 30.31 6.63
N GLN A 15 -11.54 29.02 6.57
CA GLN A 15 -10.14 28.59 6.52
C GLN A 15 -9.75 28.34 5.07
N ILE A 16 -8.64 28.95 4.63
CA ILE A 16 -8.12 28.75 3.28
C ILE A 16 -7.46 27.37 3.24
N PRO A 17 -7.92 26.43 2.38
CA PRO A 17 -7.27 25.15 2.20
C PRO A 17 -5.92 25.36 1.51
N ASP A 18 -4.97 24.48 1.82
CA ASP A 18 -3.71 24.41 1.09
C ASP A 18 -3.91 23.55 -0.17
N ARG A 19 -3.91 24.20 -1.33
CA ARG A 19 -4.11 23.53 -2.62
C ARG A 19 -2.95 22.65 -3.04
N ASP A 20 -1.74 23.02 -2.64
CA ASP A 20 -0.55 22.25 -2.96
C ASP A 20 -0.61 20.93 -2.20
N ILE A 21 -1.07 20.96 -0.94
CA ILE A 21 -1.36 19.74 -0.18
C ILE A 21 -2.44 18.91 -0.88
N MET A 22 -3.58 19.50 -1.28
CA MET A 22 -4.65 18.73 -1.95
C MET A 22 -4.16 18.04 -3.23
N THR A 23 -3.50 18.80 -4.10
CA THR A 23 -2.99 18.30 -5.39
C THR A 23 -1.92 17.24 -5.19
N ARG A 24 -0.97 17.49 -4.28
CA ARG A 24 0.10 16.56 -3.95
C ARG A 24 -0.46 15.28 -3.33
N SER A 25 -1.41 15.38 -2.39
CA SER A 25 -2.01 14.22 -1.74
C SER A 25 -2.75 13.34 -2.74
N LEU A 26 -3.55 13.91 -3.65
CA LEU A 26 -4.19 13.13 -4.73
C LEU A 26 -3.17 12.43 -5.63
N HIS A 27 -2.09 13.13 -6.00
CA HIS A 27 -1.03 12.53 -6.81
C HIS A 27 -0.33 11.38 -6.08
N LEU A 28 0.02 11.56 -4.81
CA LEU A 28 0.68 10.54 -4.01
C LEU A 28 -0.25 9.36 -3.70
N MET A 29 -1.54 9.59 -3.42
CA MET A 29 -2.55 8.54 -3.31
C MET A 29 -2.59 7.67 -4.58
N ARG A 30 -2.60 8.31 -5.75
CA ARG A 30 -2.57 7.58 -7.03
C ARG A 30 -1.28 6.78 -7.20
N ASN A 31 -0.12 7.35 -6.87
CA ASN A 31 1.16 6.64 -6.99
C ASN A 31 1.21 5.42 -6.06
N SER A 32 0.78 5.56 -4.80
CA SER A 32 0.67 4.44 -3.87
C SER A 32 -0.26 3.34 -4.40
N LEU A 33 -1.38 3.72 -5.04
CA LEU A 33 -2.27 2.74 -5.66
C LEU A 33 -1.65 2.05 -6.87
N VAL A 34 -0.92 2.73 -7.74
CA VAL A 34 -0.25 2.08 -8.89
C VAL A 34 0.73 1.00 -8.41
N THR A 35 1.50 1.29 -7.36
CA THR A 35 2.38 0.28 -6.75
C THR A 35 1.56 -0.84 -6.10
N ALA A 36 0.49 -0.50 -5.38
CA ALA A 36 -0.40 -1.48 -4.77
C ALA A 36 -1.07 -2.40 -5.79
N ASP A 37 -1.47 -1.91 -6.97
CA ASP A 37 -2.08 -2.69 -8.05
C ASP A 37 -1.13 -3.82 -8.51
N LEU A 38 0.15 -3.48 -8.71
CA LEU A 38 1.18 -4.44 -9.12
C LEU A 38 1.43 -5.50 -8.04
N LEU A 39 1.52 -5.07 -6.79
CA LEU A 39 1.78 -5.97 -5.65
C LEU A 39 0.56 -6.85 -5.34
N PHE A 40 -0.64 -6.29 -5.45
CA PHE A 40 -1.89 -7.03 -5.27
C PHE A 40 -2.07 -8.07 -6.37
N ALA A 41 -1.80 -7.76 -7.65
CA ALA A 41 -1.88 -8.73 -8.73
C ALA A 41 -0.95 -9.95 -8.53
N LYS A 42 0.19 -9.75 -7.85
CA LYS A 42 1.13 -10.83 -7.50
C LYS A 42 0.71 -11.62 -6.27
N THR A 43 0.14 -10.98 -5.27
CA THR A 43 -0.02 -11.55 -3.92
C THR A 43 -1.46 -11.89 -3.54
N HIS A 44 -2.45 -11.22 -4.15
CA HIS A 44 -3.88 -11.24 -3.81
C HIS A 44 -4.15 -10.97 -2.32
N TYR A 45 -3.23 -10.25 -1.65
CA TYR A 45 -3.25 -10.07 -0.22
C TYR A 45 -4.15 -8.90 0.19
N LEU A 46 -4.99 -9.13 1.22
CA LEU A 46 -5.96 -8.15 1.77
C LEU A 46 -6.87 -7.49 0.71
N PRO A 47 -7.64 -8.28 -0.07
CA PRO A 47 -8.47 -7.76 -1.17
C PRO A 47 -9.47 -6.68 -0.73
N ASN A 48 -10.10 -6.86 0.44
CA ASN A 48 -11.07 -5.90 0.96
C ASN A 48 -10.45 -4.53 1.25
N LEU A 49 -9.18 -4.51 1.70
CA LEU A 49 -8.47 -3.28 2.00
C LEU A 49 -8.11 -2.58 0.68
N TYR A 50 -7.54 -3.32 -0.27
CA TYR A 50 -7.25 -2.84 -1.61
C TYR A 50 -8.48 -2.21 -2.31
N GLU A 51 -9.62 -2.90 -2.28
CA GLU A 51 -10.88 -2.38 -2.84
C GLU A 51 -11.38 -1.12 -2.13
N LYS A 52 -11.21 -1.04 -0.80
CA LYS A 52 -11.55 0.17 -0.03
C LYS A 52 -10.73 1.37 -0.52
N LEU A 53 -9.41 1.22 -0.64
CA LEU A 53 -8.53 2.31 -1.07
C LEU A 53 -8.79 2.74 -2.50
N THR A 54 -9.05 1.78 -3.39
CA THR A 54 -9.44 2.05 -4.78
C THR A 54 -10.71 2.92 -4.84
N ARG A 55 -11.75 2.56 -4.08
CA ARG A 55 -12.98 3.34 -3.99
C ARG A 55 -12.74 4.74 -3.42
N LEU A 56 -11.92 4.85 -2.37
CA LEU A 56 -11.56 6.15 -1.78
C LEU A 56 -10.84 7.06 -2.78
N ASN A 57 -9.94 6.52 -3.59
CA ASN A 57 -9.25 7.29 -4.62
C ASN A 57 -10.19 7.77 -5.73
N ILE A 58 -11.08 6.90 -6.20
CA ILE A 58 -12.09 7.26 -7.20
C ILE A 58 -12.97 8.39 -6.66
N LEU A 59 -13.44 8.28 -5.41
CA LEU A 59 -14.24 9.31 -4.76
C LEU A 59 -13.46 10.64 -4.67
N ALA A 60 -12.23 10.63 -4.18
CA ALA A 60 -11.43 11.84 -4.02
C ALA A 60 -11.14 12.55 -5.36
N VAL A 61 -10.84 11.79 -6.42
CA VAL A 61 -10.63 12.34 -7.77
C VAL A 61 -11.92 12.93 -8.36
N THR A 62 -13.04 12.22 -8.22
CA THR A 62 -14.36 12.69 -8.71
C THR A 62 -14.77 13.97 -8.00
N GLU A 63 -14.55 14.02 -6.69
CA GLU A 63 -14.92 15.17 -5.85
C GLU A 63 -14.00 16.37 -6.08
N GLN A 64 -12.73 16.15 -6.41
CA GLN A 64 -11.84 17.24 -6.85
C GLN A 64 -12.33 17.90 -8.15
N GLN A 65 -12.80 17.09 -9.11
CA GLN A 65 -13.37 17.61 -10.36
C GLN A 65 -14.67 18.35 -10.11
N TYR A 66 -15.58 17.75 -9.33
CA TYR A 66 -16.84 18.36 -8.93
C TYR A 66 -16.62 19.71 -8.23
N LEU A 67 -15.69 19.77 -7.28
CA LEU A 67 -15.35 21.00 -6.57
C LEU A 67 -14.87 22.10 -7.54
N GLY A 68 -14.03 21.77 -8.52
CA GLY A 68 -13.58 22.72 -9.53
C GLY A 68 -14.75 23.32 -10.31
N GLU A 69 -15.64 22.47 -10.83
CA GLU A 69 -16.83 22.91 -11.57
C GLU A 69 -17.79 23.74 -10.71
N GLN A 70 -18.07 23.32 -9.47
CA GLN A 70 -18.98 24.05 -8.59
C GLN A 70 -18.40 25.38 -8.12
N THR A 71 -17.07 25.46 -7.95
CA THR A 71 -16.39 26.72 -7.61
C THR A 71 -16.64 27.77 -8.69
N GLU A 72 -16.48 27.41 -9.96
CA GLU A 72 -16.74 28.32 -11.08
C GLU A 72 -18.23 28.69 -11.19
N ARG A 73 -19.14 27.71 -11.07
CA ARG A 73 -20.59 27.95 -11.12
C ARG A 73 -21.07 28.85 -10.00
N LEU A 74 -20.59 28.64 -8.77
CA LEU A 74 -20.94 29.48 -7.63
C LEU A 74 -20.40 30.91 -7.80
N ILE A 75 -19.19 31.10 -8.32
CA ILE A 75 -18.68 32.45 -8.62
C ILE A 75 -19.64 33.17 -9.58
N ILE A 76 -19.99 32.54 -10.70
CA ILE A 76 -20.88 33.13 -11.71
C ILE A 76 -22.26 33.45 -11.12
N ASP A 77 -22.83 32.53 -10.35
CA ASP A 77 -24.15 32.73 -9.73
C ASP A 77 -24.11 33.87 -8.70
N ILE A 78 -23.10 33.91 -7.83
CA ILE A 78 -22.94 34.99 -6.85
C ILE A 78 -22.73 36.34 -7.58
N GLU A 79 -21.89 36.41 -8.60
CA GLU A 79 -21.66 37.65 -9.35
C GLU A 79 -22.96 38.16 -10.00
N SER A 80 -23.68 37.28 -10.69
CA SER A 80 -24.95 37.61 -11.33
C SER A 80 -25.99 38.11 -10.31
N LYS A 81 -26.19 37.37 -9.21
CA LYS A 81 -27.21 37.67 -8.21
C LYS A 81 -26.85 38.91 -7.41
N THR A 82 -25.59 39.08 -7.01
CA THR A 82 -25.17 40.28 -6.27
C THR A 82 -25.19 41.53 -7.14
N ALA A 83 -24.97 41.43 -8.46
CA ALA A 83 -25.15 42.56 -9.38
C ALA A 83 -26.62 43.02 -9.41
N LEU A 84 -27.58 42.08 -9.49
CA LEU A 84 -29.01 42.37 -9.39
C LEU A 84 -29.36 43.00 -8.04
N LEU A 85 -28.95 42.38 -6.92
CA LEU A 85 -29.20 42.88 -5.57
C LEU A 85 -28.69 44.30 -5.33
N ARG A 86 -27.55 44.67 -5.93
CA ARG A 86 -27.02 46.03 -5.83
C ARG A 86 -27.94 47.06 -6.47
N GLN A 87 -28.64 46.73 -7.55
CA GLN A 87 -29.60 47.66 -8.18
C GLN A 87 -30.73 48.02 -7.22
N TYR A 88 -31.20 47.05 -6.42
CA TYR A 88 -32.29 47.25 -5.46
C TYR A 88 -31.88 47.96 -4.16
N VAL A 89 -30.60 47.84 -3.74
CA VAL A 89 -30.13 48.51 -2.52
C VAL A 89 -29.81 50.00 -2.77
N GLN A 90 -29.64 50.42 -4.04
CA GLN A 90 -29.42 51.83 -4.38
C GLN A 90 -30.61 52.71 -3.97
N PRO A 91 -30.39 53.96 -3.52
CA PRO A 91 -31.48 54.90 -3.27
C PRO A 91 -32.21 55.23 -4.58
N SER A 92 -33.44 54.74 -4.75
CA SER A 92 -34.35 55.11 -5.85
C SER A 92 -35.36 56.16 -5.38
N ALA A 93 -35.81 57.01 -6.30
CA ALA A 93 -36.92 57.95 -6.06
C ALA A 93 -38.28 57.24 -5.99
N THR A 94 -38.36 56.04 -6.55
CA THR A 94 -39.56 55.19 -6.58
C THR A 94 -39.43 54.09 -5.53
N PRO A 95 -40.41 53.89 -4.64
CA PRO A 95 -40.45 52.73 -3.76
C PRO A 95 -40.47 51.43 -4.57
N ILE A 96 -39.69 50.44 -4.14
CA ILE A 96 -39.74 49.06 -4.67
C ILE A 96 -41.15 48.52 -4.41
N ASP A 97 -41.78 47.95 -5.43
CA ASP A 97 -43.10 47.32 -5.28
C ASP A 97 -43.00 45.89 -4.72
N ALA A 98 -44.15 45.30 -4.41
CA ALA A 98 -44.19 43.96 -3.81
C ALA A 98 -43.69 42.86 -4.76
N GLU A 99 -43.84 43.04 -6.07
CA GLU A 99 -43.47 42.06 -7.10
C GLU A 99 -41.95 42.02 -7.28
N GLU A 100 -41.31 43.20 -7.34
CA GLU A 100 -39.85 43.33 -7.34
C GLU A 100 -39.21 42.76 -6.07
N LEU A 101 -39.85 42.93 -4.91
CA LEU A 101 -39.36 42.38 -3.64
C LEU A 101 -39.47 40.85 -3.58
N GLU A 102 -40.54 40.29 -4.13
CA GLU A 102 -40.72 38.83 -4.27
C GLU A 102 -39.65 38.24 -5.21
N ASP A 103 -39.39 38.87 -6.35
CA ASP A 103 -38.35 38.44 -7.29
C ASP A 103 -36.95 38.42 -6.66
N ILE A 104 -36.62 39.45 -5.86
CA ILE A 104 -35.37 39.53 -5.09
C ILE A 104 -35.26 38.35 -4.12
N ASP A 105 -36.32 38.06 -3.37
CA ASP A 105 -36.33 36.97 -2.41
C ASP A 105 -36.18 35.62 -3.10
N VAL A 106 -36.81 35.43 -4.27
CA VAL A 106 -36.62 34.24 -5.12
C VAL A 106 -35.16 34.11 -5.57
N GLN A 107 -34.54 35.20 -6.02
CA GLN A 107 -33.13 35.17 -6.45
C GLN A 107 -32.17 34.87 -5.28
N CYS A 108 -32.39 35.48 -4.11
CA CYS A 108 -31.62 35.20 -2.90
C CYS A 108 -31.77 33.73 -2.49
N GLN A 109 -32.99 33.21 -2.51
CA GLN A 109 -33.29 31.84 -2.14
C GLN A 109 -32.64 30.84 -3.10
N ARG A 110 -32.63 31.13 -4.42
CA ARG A 110 -31.96 30.29 -5.42
C ARG A 110 -30.46 30.17 -5.14
N LEU A 111 -29.78 31.29 -4.85
CA LEU A 111 -28.35 31.26 -4.53
C LEU A 111 -28.07 30.44 -3.26
N VAL A 112 -28.87 30.66 -2.21
CA VAL A 112 -28.74 29.90 -0.96
C VAL A 112 -29.02 28.40 -1.18
N ASN A 113 -30.03 28.05 -1.98
CA ASN A 113 -30.35 26.66 -2.31
C ASN A 113 -29.21 26.00 -3.10
N ASN A 114 -28.61 26.70 -4.07
CA ASN A 114 -27.47 26.21 -4.83
C ASN A 114 -26.26 25.96 -3.92
N ALA A 115 -25.90 26.93 -3.08
CA ALA A 115 -24.82 26.78 -2.10
C ALA A 115 -25.10 25.64 -1.10
N THR A 116 -26.37 25.44 -0.71
CA THR A 116 -26.80 24.34 0.17
C THR A 116 -26.59 23.00 -0.50
N ALA A 117 -26.98 22.85 -1.78
CA ALA A 117 -26.77 21.61 -2.53
C ALA A 117 -25.28 21.27 -2.65
N VAL A 118 -24.43 22.27 -2.92
CA VAL A 118 -22.98 22.08 -2.95
C VAL A 118 -22.47 21.64 -1.57
N ALA A 119 -22.83 22.33 -0.50
CA ALA A 119 -22.41 21.97 0.86
C ALA A 119 -22.84 20.55 1.26
N GLN A 120 -24.04 20.13 0.87
CA GLN A 120 -24.55 18.77 1.10
C GLN A 120 -23.74 17.71 0.34
N GLN A 121 -23.40 17.96 -0.93
CA GLN A 121 -22.52 17.07 -1.69
C GLN A 121 -21.12 16.97 -1.05
N LEU A 122 -20.53 18.11 -0.70
CA LEU A 122 -19.23 18.13 0.00
C LEU A 122 -19.29 17.34 1.32
N ALA A 123 -20.38 17.48 2.08
CA ALA A 123 -20.57 16.75 3.33
C ALA A 123 -20.70 15.23 3.11
N SER A 124 -21.45 14.81 2.08
CA SER A 124 -21.59 13.40 1.71
C SER A 124 -20.23 12.79 1.31
N ALA A 125 -19.52 13.46 0.42
CA ALA A 125 -18.18 13.07 -0.03
C ALA A 125 -17.19 12.95 1.14
N LEU A 126 -17.17 13.97 2.01
CA LEU A 126 -16.33 14.01 3.18
C LEU A 126 -16.64 12.86 4.14
N SER A 127 -17.92 12.53 4.35
CA SER A 127 -18.31 11.38 5.18
C SER A 127 -17.76 10.06 4.62
N GLY A 128 -17.78 9.89 3.29
CA GLY A 128 -17.21 8.73 2.61
C GLY A 128 -15.68 8.68 2.68
N MET A 129 -15.00 9.83 2.60
CA MET A 129 -13.54 9.91 2.64
C MET A 129 -12.94 9.91 4.05
N THR A 130 -13.73 10.24 5.08
CA THR A 130 -13.22 10.39 6.46
C THR A 130 -12.78 9.06 7.06
N GLN A 131 -13.46 7.96 6.69
CA GLN A 131 -13.12 6.64 7.20
C GLN A 131 -11.86 6.07 6.53
N GLY A 132 -10.72 6.33 7.16
CA GLY A 132 -9.42 5.75 6.80
C GLY A 132 -9.31 4.25 7.08
N ILE A 133 -8.09 3.75 7.02
CA ILE A 133 -7.77 2.37 7.41
C ILE A 133 -7.52 2.27 8.91
N ASP A 134 -7.63 1.06 9.46
CA ASP A 134 -7.17 0.78 10.82
C ASP A 134 -5.64 0.61 10.81
N ARG A 135 -4.93 1.67 11.22
CA ARG A 135 -3.45 1.68 11.24
C ARG A 135 -2.85 0.75 12.28
N GLN A 136 -3.59 0.46 13.35
CA GLN A 136 -3.11 -0.51 14.34
C GLN A 136 -3.15 -1.90 13.71
N GLN A 137 -4.28 -2.26 13.09
CA GLN A 137 -4.42 -3.55 12.43
C GLN A 137 -3.39 -3.74 11.29
N THR A 138 -3.15 -2.72 10.46
CA THR A 138 -2.12 -2.84 9.41
C THR A 138 -0.71 -2.95 9.97
N ALA A 139 -0.40 -2.30 11.09
CA ALA A 139 0.88 -2.46 11.78
C ALA A 139 1.06 -3.88 12.35
N GLU A 140 0.01 -4.45 12.94
CA GLU A 140 0.01 -5.84 13.44
C GLU A 140 0.25 -6.85 12.31
N PHE A 141 -0.41 -6.68 11.16
CA PHE A 141 -0.15 -7.49 9.97
C PHE A 141 1.30 -7.35 9.49
N GLY A 142 1.82 -6.12 9.44
CA GLY A 142 3.21 -5.85 9.06
C GLY A 142 4.21 -6.56 9.98
N GLN A 143 4.01 -6.48 11.30
CA GLN A 143 4.86 -7.16 12.28
C GLN A 143 4.81 -8.69 12.15
N SER A 144 3.60 -9.25 11.95
CA SER A 144 3.47 -10.70 11.71
C SER A 144 4.26 -11.15 10.49
N LEU A 145 4.13 -10.43 9.37
CA LEU A 145 4.84 -10.75 8.12
C LEU A 145 6.36 -10.60 8.26
N GLN A 146 6.83 -9.60 9.01
CA GLN A 146 8.25 -9.44 9.32
C GLN A 146 8.78 -10.62 10.15
N GLY A 147 8.00 -11.09 11.13
CA GLY A 147 8.29 -12.29 11.90
C GLY A 147 8.38 -13.54 11.01
N ASP A 148 7.41 -13.73 10.11
CA ASP A 148 7.41 -14.82 9.14
C ASP A 148 8.62 -14.76 8.21
N MET A 149 9.01 -13.56 7.75
CA MET A 149 10.18 -13.35 6.91
C MET A 149 11.49 -13.70 7.63
N ALA A 150 11.62 -13.35 8.91
CA ALA A 150 12.78 -13.71 9.73
C ALA A 150 12.86 -15.23 9.97
N ASN A 151 11.71 -15.86 10.24
CA ASN A 151 11.60 -17.32 10.41
C ASN A 151 11.96 -18.05 9.11
N ALA A 152 11.48 -17.57 7.96
CA ALA A 152 11.84 -18.10 6.65
C ALA A 152 13.34 -17.97 6.37
N GLY A 153 13.95 -16.82 6.72
CA GLY A 153 15.39 -16.60 6.62
C GLY A 153 16.20 -17.64 7.41
N THR A 154 15.83 -17.86 8.67
CA THR A 154 16.51 -18.85 9.54
C THR A 154 16.41 -20.26 8.97
N ARG A 155 15.24 -20.63 8.43
CA ARG A 155 15.04 -21.94 7.80
C ARG A 155 15.86 -22.10 6.52
N LEU A 156 15.96 -21.05 5.69
CA LEU A 156 16.80 -21.06 4.50
C LEU A 156 18.27 -21.30 4.85
N ASP A 157 18.79 -20.64 5.89
CA ASP A 157 20.18 -20.82 6.32
C ASP A 157 20.47 -22.27 6.75
N VAL A 158 19.53 -22.89 7.48
CA VAL A 158 19.63 -24.31 7.86
C VAL A 158 19.60 -25.23 6.63
N LEU A 159 18.71 -24.96 5.67
CA LEU A 159 18.61 -25.75 4.44
C LEU A 159 19.86 -25.60 3.57
N HIS A 160 20.42 -24.40 3.42
CA HIS A 160 21.68 -24.17 2.71
C HIS A 160 22.84 -24.91 3.35
N THR A 161 22.95 -24.83 4.68
CA THR A 161 23.98 -25.56 5.43
C THR A 161 23.84 -27.07 5.23
N THR A 162 22.60 -27.58 5.29
CA THR A 162 22.31 -29.01 5.07
C THR A 162 22.64 -29.44 3.64
N LEU A 163 22.29 -28.62 2.65
CA LEU A 163 22.59 -28.87 1.24
C LEU A 163 24.10 -28.89 0.97
N ALA A 164 24.85 -27.94 1.55
CA ALA A 164 26.30 -27.89 1.42
C ALA A 164 26.95 -29.17 1.98
N LYS A 165 26.53 -29.59 3.18
CA LYS A 165 26.99 -30.82 3.81
C LYS A 165 26.69 -32.06 2.95
N LEU A 166 25.47 -32.18 2.43
CA LEU A 166 25.10 -33.32 1.57
C LEU A 166 25.89 -33.35 0.26
N ASN A 167 26.21 -32.19 -0.32
CA ASN A 167 27.04 -32.11 -1.52
C ASN A 167 28.49 -32.55 -1.24
N GLU A 168 29.08 -32.11 -0.12
CA GLU A 168 30.41 -32.55 0.32
C GLU A 168 30.43 -34.07 0.55
N GLU A 169 29.45 -34.58 1.30
CA GLU A 169 29.27 -36.00 1.58
C GLU A 169 29.11 -36.84 0.31
N ARG A 170 28.37 -36.33 -0.68
CA ARG A 170 28.21 -36.98 -1.99
C ARG A 170 29.50 -36.94 -2.81
N GLN A 171 30.26 -35.85 -2.74
CA GLN A 171 31.50 -35.67 -3.49
C GLN A 171 32.59 -36.63 -2.99
N VAL A 172 32.72 -36.79 -1.67
CA VAL A 172 33.62 -37.78 -1.04
C VAL A 172 33.29 -39.19 -1.53
N LEU A 173 32.02 -39.60 -1.46
CA LEU A 173 31.59 -40.91 -1.97
C LEU A 173 31.82 -41.09 -3.46
N SER A 174 31.54 -40.08 -4.28
CA SER A 174 31.72 -40.16 -5.74
C SER A 174 33.19 -40.35 -6.08
N THR A 175 34.07 -39.54 -5.47
CA THR A 175 35.53 -39.64 -5.68
C THR A 175 36.08 -40.99 -5.22
N ALA A 176 35.59 -41.54 -4.11
CA ALA A 176 35.98 -42.86 -3.64
C ALA A 176 35.50 -43.99 -4.57
N ILE A 177 34.26 -43.89 -5.10
CA ILE A 177 33.73 -44.82 -6.10
C ILE A 177 34.59 -44.78 -7.37
N ASP A 178 34.90 -43.59 -7.89
CA ASP A 178 35.70 -43.42 -9.10
C ASP A 178 37.13 -43.99 -8.92
N ALA A 179 37.74 -43.78 -7.74
CA ALA A 179 39.04 -44.35 -7.40
C ALA A 179 39.02 -45.89 -7.33
N LEU A 180 37.96 -46.48 -6.78
CA LEU A 180 37.77 -47.94 -6.74
C LEU A 180 37.51 -48.52 -8.15
N GLU A 181 36.70 -47.86 -8.96
CA GLU A 181 36.40 -48.29 -10.33
C GLU A 181 37.63 -48.22 -11.25
N SER A 182 38.42 -47.14 -11.16
CA SER A 182 39.62 -46.93 -12.01
C SER A 182 40.76 -47.92 -11.74
N LYS A 183 40.89 -48.42 -10.51
CA LYS A 183 41.94 -49.39 -10.10
C LYS A 183 41.51 -50.85 -10.17
N GLY A 184 40.36 -51.14 -10.79
CA GLY A 184 39.97 -52.50 -11.09
C GLY A 184 39.07 -53.16 -10.06
N ALA A 185 38.08 -52.45 -9.50
CA ALA A 185 36.88 -53.08 -8.92
C ALA A 185 36.05 -53.89 -9.95
N THR A 186 36.53 -54.08 -11.18
CA THR A 186 36.11 -55.16 -12.07
C THR A 186 36.70 -56.53 -11.69
N SER A 187 37.82 -56.57 -10.95
CA SER A 187 38.45 -57.80 -10.42
C SER A 187 37.93 -58.21 -9.03
N ILE A 188 37.43 -57.24 -8.26
CA ILE A 188 36.71 -57.45 -7.00
C ILE A 188 35.22 -57.49 -7.35
N ALA A 189 34.51 -58.60 -7.09
CA ALA A 189 33.06 -58.64 -7.32
C ALA A 189 32.39 -57.48 -6.58
N LYS A 190 31.46 -56.75 -7.22
CA LYS A 190 30.84 -55.51 -6.68
C LYS A 190 30.18 -55.68 -5.30
N ASP A 191 29.84 -56.92 -4.96
CA ASP A 191 29.26 -57.33 -3.67
C ASP A 191 30.29 -57.60 -2.56
N THR A 192 31.57 -57.62 -2.90
CA THR A 192 32.64 -57.90 -1.95
C THR A 192 32.79 -56.77 -0.96
N LEU A 193 32.84 -57.14 0.33
CA LEU A 193 33.23 -56.27 1.43
C LEU A 193 34.51 -55.49 1.13
N ILE A 194 34.43 -54.16 1.18
CA ILE A 194 35.54 -53.22 1.10
C ILE A 194 36.04 -52.97 2.53
N THR A 195 37.26 -53.40 2.80
CA THR A 195 37.97 -53.20 4.08
C THR A 195 39.25 -52.40 3.83
N ALA A 196 39.80 -51.78 4.88
CA ALA A 196 41.04 -51.01 4.77
C ALA A 196 42.18 -51.86 4.16
N ASP A 197 42.33 -53.11 4.60
CA ASP A 197 43.36 -54.04 4.06
C ASP A 197 43.18 -54.33 2.57
N LYS A 198 41.94 -54.46 2.11
CA LYS A 198 41.63 -54.68 0.69
C LYS A 198 41.95 -53.44 -0.14
N VAL A 199 41.64 -52.24 0.36
CA VAL A 199 41.97 -50.99 -0.34
C VAL A 199 43.49 -50.82 -0.44
N LEU A 200 44.25 -51.16 0.61
CA LEU A 200 45.72 -51.16 0.59
C LEU A 200 46.28 -52.15 -0.45
N SER A 201 45.66 -53.33 -0.59
CA SER A 201 46.10 -54.36 -1.55
C SER A 201 45.90 -53.97 -3.02
N LEU A 202 45.09 -52.94 -3.31
CA LEU A 202 44.82 -52.46 -4.67
C LEU A 202 45.92 -51.54 -5.24
N GLY A 203 47.00 -51.27 -4.49
CA GLY A 203 48.13 -50.47 -4.98
C GLY A 203 47.75 -49.01 -5.27
N MET A 204 46.83 -48.46 -4.47
CA MET A 204 46.35 -47.08 -4.60
C MET A 204 47.42 -46.07 -4.17
N GLN A 205 47.40 -44.89 -4.80
CA GLN A 205 48.27 -43.79 -4.40
C GLN A 205 47.81 -43.20 -3.06
N PRO A 206 48.71 -42.62 -2.25
CA PRO A 206 48.34 -42.08 -0.93
C PRO A 206 47.13 -41.12 -0.92
N PRO A 207 46.95 -40.22 -1.91
CA PRO A 207 45.75 -39.37 -1.99
C PRO A 207 44.45 -40.15 -2.24
N GLU A 208 44.48 -41.17 -3.10
CA GLU A 208 43.33 -42.02 -3.42
C GLU A 208 42.90 -42.84 -2.19
N LEU A 209 43.90 -43.40 -1.48
CA LEU A 209 43.69 -44.16 -0.25
C LEU A 209 43.01 -43.29 0.82
N ALA A 210 43.46 -42.05 1.01
CA ALA A 210 42.89 -41.13 2.00
C ALA A 210 41.41 -40.83 1.73
N VAL A 211 41.03 -40.58 0.47
CA VAL A 211 39.64 -40.30 0.09
C VAL A 211 38.74 -41.52 0.31
N ILE A 212 39.22 -42.72 -0.01
CA ILE A 212 38.46 -43.95 0.21
C ILE A 212 38.31 -44.25 1.71
N MET A 213 39.36 -44.07 2.51
CA MET A 213 39.26 -44.24 3.97
C MET A 213 38.24 -43.27 4.58
N LEU A 214 38.24 -42.00 4.16
CA LEU A 214 37.25 -41.01 4.58
C LEU A 214 35.82 -41.43 4.20
N ALA A 215 35.62 -41.90 2.97
CA ALA A 215 34.32 -42.40 2.51
C ALA A 215 33.85 -43.63 3.30
N LEU A 216 34.75 -44.55 3.66
CA LEU A 216 34.44 -45.71 4.48
C LEU A 216 34.05 -45.30 5.90
N GLU A 217 34.73 -44.32 6.50
CA GLU A 217 34.35 -43.76 7.80
C GLU A 217 32.97 -43.11 7.77
N GLN A 218 32.68 -42.34 6.73
CA GLN A 218 31.38 -41.72 6.52
C GLN A 218 30.24 -42.75 6.37
N MET A 219 30.51 -43.82 5.62
CA MET A 219 29.59 -44.97 5.48
C MET A 219 29.36 -45.66 6.83
N LYS A 220 30.42 -45.88 7.63
CA LYS A 220 30.31 -46.46 8.98
C LYS A 220 29.47 -45.59 9.91
N ALA A 221 29.67 -44.27 9.88
CA ALA A 221 28.96 -43.33 10.75
C ALA A 221 27.44 -43.28 10.47
N THR A 222 26.99 -43.73 9.30
CA THR A 222 25.57 -43.71 8.90
C THR A 222 24.90 -45.08 8.89
N LEU A 223 25.64 -46.16 9.18
CA LEU A 223 25.10 -47.50 9.37
C LEU A 223 24.60 -47.65 10.82
N GLU A 224 23.32 -47.33 11.05
CA GLU A 224 22.65 -47.68 12.31
C GLU A 224 22.53 -49.21 12.43
N LYS A 225 23.31 -49.82 13.33
CA LYS A 225 23.11 -51.16 13.92
C LYS A 225 22.83 -52.33 12.95
N GLY A 226 23.62 -52.51 11.90
CA GLY A 226 23.53 -53.73 11.07
C GLY A 226 24.89 -54.23 10.61
N GLU A 227 25.11 -55.54 10.72
CA GLU A 227 26.26 -56.33 10.21
C GLU A 227 26.42 -56.29 8.66
N ALA A 228 25.80 -55.32 7.98
CA ALA A 228 25.91 -55.18 6.54
C ALA A 228 27.27 -54.56 6.18
N GLY A 229 28.07 -55.36 5.50
CA GLY A 229 29.36 -54.93 4.97
C GLY A 229 29.27 -53.75 4.00
N ILE A 230 30.24 -52.83 4.07
CA ILE A 230 30.37 -51.78 3.05
C ILE A 230 30.93 -52.41 1.78
N ASN A 231 30.15 -52.44 0.70
CA ASN A 231 30.59 -52.85 -0.63
C ASN A 231 30.30 -51.76 -1.68
N LEU A 232 30.75 -51.94 -2.92
CA LEU A 232 30.61 -50.93 -3.96
C LEU A 232 29.13 -50.63 -4.26
N ILE A 233 28.26 -51.65 -4.24
CA ILE A 233 26.82 -51.47 -4.42
C ILE A 233 26.23 -50.59 -3.31
N ALA A 234 26.62 -50.81 -2.06
CA ALA A 234 26.17 -50.00 -0.92
C ALA A 234 26.63 -48.54 -1.05
N MET A 235 27.87 -48.30 -1.49
CA MET A 235 28.39 -46.94 -1.74
C MET A 235 27.61 -46.24 -2.86
N ILE A 236 27.36 -46.93 -4.00
CA ILE A 236 26.58 -46.39 -5.11
C ILE A 236 25.15 -46.05 -4.67
N LYS A 237 24.47 -46.98 -3.99
CA LYS A 237 23.11 -46.74 -3.46
C LYS A 237 23.08 -45.54 -2.52
N ARG A 238 24.09 -45.37 -1.66
CA ARG A 238 24.17 -44.23 -0.75
C ARG A 238 24.39 -42.91 -1.50
N ARG A 239 25.30 -42.88 -2.47
CA ARG A 239 25.53 -41.71 -3.34
C ARG A 239 24.26 -41.30 -4.08
N ASP A 240 23.52 -42.27 -4.60
CA ASP A 240 22.28 -42.01 -5.33
C ASP A 240 21.17 -41.51 -4.37
N GLY A 241 21.09 -42.06 -3.15
CA GLY A 241 20.22 -41.53 -2.09
C GLY A 241 20.59 -40.08 -1.67
N PHE A 242 21.87 -39.71 -1.69
CA PHE A 242 22.26 -38.30 -1.51
C PHE A 242 21.79 -37.43 -2.66
N ARG A 243 21.90 -37.89 -3.91
CA ARG A 243 21.37 -37.15 -5.08
C ARG A 243 19.89 -36.87 -4.94
N GLU A 244 19.08 -37.86 -4.54
CA GLU A 244 17.65 -37.68 -4.31
C GLU A 244 17.35 -36.64 -3.22
N ARG A 245 18.05 -36.72 -2.09
CA ARG A 245 17.93 -35.74 -0.99
C ARG A 245 18.35 -34.33 -1.40
N ILE A 246 19.45 -34.19 -2.14
CA ILE A 246 19.94 -32.92 -2.68
C ILE A 246 18.89 -32.31 -3.62
N ASN A 247 18.31 -33.11 -4.51
CA ASN A 247 17.27 -32.65 -5.43
C ASN A 247 16.02 -32.19 -4.67
N ALA A 248 15.57 -32.96 -3.68
CA ALA A 248 14.41 -32.60 -2.85
C ALA A 248 14.65 -31.29 -2.07
N LEU A 249 15.82 -31.15 -1.42
CA LEU A 249 16.19 -29.92 -0.71
C LEU A 249 16.31 -28.72 -1.64
N SER A 250 16.84 -28.91 -2.85
CA SER A 250 16.96 -27.84 -3.85
C SER A 250 15.57 -27.34 -4.29
N GLN A 251 14.61 -28.25 -4.47
CA GLN A 251 13.22 -27.87 -4.74
C GLN A 251 12.58 -27.14 -3.57
N GLN A 252 12.84 -27.60 -2.34
CA GLN A 252 12.35 -26.95 -1.12
C GLN A 252 12.90 -25.52 -0.98
N LEU A 253 14.21 -25.32 -1.21
CA LEU A 253 14.85 -24.00 -1.21
C LEU A 253 14.19 -23.06 -2.23
N ALA A 254 14.01 -23.52 -3.47
CA ALA A 254 13.36 -22.71 -4.51
C ALA A 254 11.91 -22.34 -4.14
N GLY A 255 11.19 -23.21 -3.42
CA GLY A 255 9.87 -22.92 -2.87
C GLY A 255 9.92 -21.84 -1.78
N MET A 256 10.85 -21.96 -0.83
CA MET A 256 11.01 -21.01 0.26
C MET A 256 11.50 -19.63 -0.20
N ASP A 257 12.35 -19.58 -1.23
CA ASP A 257 12.77 -18.31 -1.84
C ASP A 257 11.57 -17.56 -2.46
N LYS A 258 10.69 -18.28 -3.14
CA LYS A 258 9.44 -17.71 -3.68
C LYS A 258 8.53 -17.21 -2.56
N GLU A 259 8.40 -17.96 -1.46
CA GLU A 259 7.62 -17.55 -0.30
C GLU A 259 8.20 -16.28 0.34
N LYS A 260 9.52 -16.19 0.50
CA LYS A 260 10.19 -15.00 1.03
C LYS A 260 9.94 -13.77 0.15
N ILE A 261 10.00 -13.92 -1.18
CA ILE A 261 9.66 -12.85 -2.12
C ILE A 261 8.19 -12.43 -1.95
N ALA A 262 7.27 -13.38 -1.81
CA ALA A 262 5.85 -13.08 -1.60
C ALA A 262 5.61 -12.36 -0.26
N LEU A 263 6.30 -12.73 0.82
CA LEU A 263 6.24 -12.04 2.10
C LEU A 263 6.72 -10.59 1.99
N ALA A 264 7.86 -10.36 1.33
CA ALA A 264 8.38 -9.01 1.09
C ALA A 264 7.38 -8.15 0.30
N GLN A 265 6.78 -8.69 -0.75
CA GLN A 265 5.75 -8.00 -1.54
C GLN A 265 4.48 -7.68 -0.73
N ARG A 266 4.09 -8.54 0.20
CA ARG A 266 2.95 -8.28 1.11
C ARG A 266 3.27 -7.18 2.11
N ILE A 267 4.50 -7.13 2.62
CA ILE A 267 4.97 -6.04 3.51
C ILE A 267 4.92 -4.70 2.75
N GLU A 268 5.50 -4.66 1.55
CA GLU A 268 5.50 -3.46 0.70
C GLU A 268 4.06 -3.01 0.35
N LEU A 269 3.14 -3.96 0.16
CA LEU A 269 1.73 -3.65 -0.08
C LEU A 269 1.07 -2.96 1.13
N ILE A 270 1.36 -3.41 2.35
CA ILE A 270 0.88 -2.76 3.58
C ILE A 270 1.44 -1.34 3.70
N GLU A 271 2.73 -1.15 3.36
CA GLU A 271 3.35 0.17 3.36
C GLU A 271 2.64 1.12 2.37
N CYS A 272 2.34 0.63 1.16
CA CYS A 272 1.54 1.39 0.18
C CYS A 272 0.16 1.78 0.74
N PHE A 273 -0.50 0.91 1.50
CA PHE A 273 -1.79 1.22 2.11
C PHE A 273 -1.68 2.31 3.17
N ASN A 274 -0.64 2.26 4.00
CA ASN A 274 -0.40 3.25 5.06
C ASN A 274 -0.04 4.63 4.47
N ASP A 275 0.80 4.65 3.43
CA ASP A 275 1.16 5.87 2.70
C ASP A 275 -0.07 6.50 2.04
N PHE A 276 -0.90 5.68 1.38
CA PHE A 276 -2.17 6.13 0.82
C PHE A 276 -3.06 6.78 1.88
N ASP A 277 -3.26 6.12 3.02
CA ASP A 277 -4.12 6.65 4.08
C ASP A 277 -3.57 7.94 4.70
N GLN A 278 -2.24 8.10 4.76
CA GLN A 278 -1.63 9.35 5.22
C GLN A 278 -1.98 10.51 4.29
N GLN A 279 -1.91 10.29 2.99
CA GLN A 279 -2.25 11.31 1.99
C GLN A 279 -3.76 11.57 1.94
N ARG A 280 -4.59 10.53 2.10
CA ARG A 280 -6.03 10.68 2.26
C ARG A 280 -6.37 11.58 3.46
N ALA A 281 -5.74 11.36 4.61
CA ALA A 281 -5.96 12.18 5.80
C ALA A 281 -5.63 13.66 5.54
N ALA A 282 -4.49 13.94 4.90
CA ALA A 282 -4.08 15.29 4.55
C ALA A 282 -5.05 15.96 3.56
N TYR A 283 -5.51 15.23 2.53
CA TYR A 283 -6.51 15.71 1.58
C TYR A 283 -7.85 16.03 2.27
N VAL A 284 -8.34 15.10 3.11
CA VAL A 284 -9.61 15.26 3.85
C VAL A 284 -9.57 16.47 4.78
N GLU A 285 -8.45 16.73 5.44
CA GLU A 285 -8.29 17.93 6.27
C GLU A 285 -8.48 19.22 5.46
N GLN A 286 -7.89 19.31 4.26
CA GLN A 286 -8.06 20.49 3.41
C GLN A 286 -9.49 20.58 2.84
N TYR A 287 -10.07 19.45 2.43
CA TYR A 287 -11.43 19.36 1.92
C TYR A 287 -12.47 19.82 2.97
N GLN A 288 -12.25 19.45 4.24
CA GLN A 288 -13.08 19.87 5.37
C GLN A 288 -13.08 21.41 5.54
N LYS A 289 -11.96 22.08 5.29
CA LYS A 289 -11.87 23.56 5.37
C LYS A 289 -12.80 24.23 4.36
N ILE A 290 -12.93 23.66 3.17
CA ILE A 290 -13.85 24.14 2.13
C ILE A 290 -15.29 23.97 2.56
N LYS A 291 -15.64 22.77 3.02
CA LYS A 291 -17.00 22.48 3.52
C LYS A 291 -17.39 23.43 4.67
N ASN A 292 -16.50 23.62 5.66
CA ASN A 292 -16.74 24.51 6.79
C ASN A 292 -16.94 25.97 6.35
N THR A 293 -16.19 26.38 5.32
CA THR A 293 -16.31 27.74 4.76
C THR A 293 -17.66 27.94 4.08
N LEU A 294 -18.12 26.95 3.30
CA LEU A 294 -19.46 26.97 2.70
C LEU A 294 -20.57 26.96 3.77
N ASP A 295 -20.46 26.14 4.81
CA ASP A 295 -21.42 26.13 5.91
C ASP A 295 -21.52 27.49 6.60
N SER A 296 -20.37 28.14 6.84
CA SER A 296 -20.33 29.44 7.49
C SER A 296 -21.01 30.51 6.61
N PHE A 297 -20.82 30.46 5.29
CA PHE A 297 -21.58 31.29 4.34
C PHE A 297 -23.10 31.03 4.43
N LEU A 298 -23.51 29.76 4.51
CA LEU A 298 -24.93 29.39 4.63
C LEU A 298 -25.55 29.86 5.94
N VAL A 299 -24.84 29.74 7.07
CA VAL A 299 -25.32 30.21 8.38
C VAL A 299 -25.59 31.71 8.35
N VAL A 300 -24.67 32.51 7.79
CA VAL A 300 -24.84 33.97 7.67
C VAL A 300 -26.09 34.32 6.85
N ASN A 301 -26.36 33.59 5.78
CA ASN A 301 -27.42 33.93 4.81
C ASN A 301 -28.76 33.22 5.04
N THR A 302 -28.84 32.26 5.96
CA THR A 302 -30.09 31.60 6.38
C THR A 302 -30.61 32.09 7.73
N THR A 303 -29.80 32.82 8.50
CA THR A 303 -30.25 33.41 9.77
C THR A 303 -31.30 34.51 9.51
N SER A 304 -32.48 34.38 10.13
CA SER A 304 -33.65 35.23 9.94
C SER A 304 -33.31 36.72 9.93
N ALA A 305 -33.54 37.39 8.81
CA ALA A 305 -33.53 38.85 8.71
C ALA A 305 -34.98 39.33 8.67
N SER A 306 -35.32 40.36 9.46
CA SER A 306 -36.66 40.96 9.50
C SER A 306 -36.94 41.93 8.34
N ASP A 307 -35.93 42.25 7.52
CA ASP A 307 -35.99 43.22 6.42
C ASP A 307 -35.23 42.70 5.18
N GLY A 308 -35.90 42.71 4.01
CA GLY A 308 -35.34 42.27 2.72
C GLY A 308 -34.15 43.10 2.25
N LYS A 309 -34.07 44.38 2.62
CA LYS A 309 -32.89 45.23 2.30
C LYS A 309 -31.66 44.79 3.10
N GLN A 310 -31.84 44.46 4.37
CA GLN A 310 -30.77 43.92 5.21
C GLN A 310 -30.30 42.54 4.73
N ARG A 311 -31.24 41.68 4.31
CA ARG A 311 -30.93 40.37 3.69
C ARG A 311 -30.09 40.54 2.42
N SER A 312 -30.50 41.46 1.54
CA SER A 312 -29.80 41.76 0.29
C SER A 312 -28.38 42.28 0.52
N MET A 313 -28.20 43.23 1.44
CA MET A 313 -26.86 43.74 1.80
C MET A 313 -25.96 42.65 2.38
N ARG A 314 -26.51 41.76 3.20
CA ARG A 314 -25.77 40.63 3.78
C ARG A 314 -25.31 39.65 2.70
N LEU A 315 -26.17 39.32 1.74
CA LEU A 315 -25.83 38.40 0.65
C LEU A 315 -24.83 39.03 -0.33
N ILE A 316 -24.90 40.34 -0.58
CA ILE A 316 -23.89 41.07 -1.36
C ILE A 316 -22.52 40.97 -0.69
N ASN A 317 -22.43 41.30 0.60
CA ASN A 317 -21.16 41.34 1.32
C ASN A 317 -20.54 39.95 1.49
N SER A 318 -21.33 38.98 1.96
CA SER A 318 -20.86 37.60 2.11
C SER A 318 -20.61 36.93 0.76
N GLY A 319 -21.38 37.25 -0.27
CA GLY A 319 -21.14 36.77 -1.64
C GLY A 319 -19.79 37.23 -2.19
N GLN A 320 -19.45 38.52 -2.05
CA GLN A 320 -18.13 39.02 -2.45
C GLN A 320 -16.98 38.33 -1.71
N GLN A 321 -17.15 38.09 -0.41
CA GLN A 321 -16.16 37.35 0.38
C GLN A 321 -16.00 35.91 -0.11
N LEU A 322 -17.11 35.23 -0.41
CA LEU A 322 -17.10 33.88 -0.95
C LEU A 322 -16.46 33.83 -2.33
N ILE A 323 -16.72 34.78 -3.23
CA ILE A 323 -15.99 34.89 -4.51
C ILE A 323 -14.48 35.04 -4.27
N GLY A 324 -14.08 35.91 -3.35
CA GLY A 324 -12.67 36.09 -2.99
C GLY A 324 -12.01 34.82 -2.47
N TYR A 325 -12.76 34.01 -1.71
CA TYR A 325 -12.34 32.69 -1.25
C TYR A 325 -12.26 31.66 -2.39
N LEU A 326 -13.33 31.54 -3.19
CA LEU A 326 -13.46 30.60 -4.30
C LEU A 326 -12.36 30.82 -5.34
N ASN A 327 -12.02 32.07 -5.65
CA ASN A 327 -10.91 32.41 -6.55
C ASN A 327 -9.52 31.97 -6.04
N ARG A 328 -9.36 31.79 -4.72
CA ARG A 328 -8.10 31.27 -4.15
C ARG A 328 -8.01 29.75 -4.22
N ILE A 329 -9.15 29.06 -4.35
CA ILE A 329 -9.22 27.60 -4.35
C ILE A 329 -9.49 26.99 -5.75
N ARG A 330 -9.98 27.80 -6.70
CA ARG A 330 -10.11 27.48 -8.13
C ARG A 330 -8.76 27.29 -8.80
#